data_AF-A9C2C2-F1
#
_entry.id   AF-A9C2C2-F1
#
_cell.length_a   1.000
_cell.length_b   1.000
_cell.length_c   1.000
_cell.angle_alpha   90.00
_cell.angle_beta   90.00
_cell.angle_gamma   90.00
#
_symmetry.space_group_name_H-M   'P 1'
#
loop_
_entity.id
_entity.type
_entity.pdbx_description
1 polymer ?
#
loop_
_entity_poly.entity_id
_entity_poly.type
_entity_poly.pdbx_seq_one_letter_code
_entity_poly.pdbx_strand_id
1 'polypeptide(L)'
;MREYAVLITVLTSALFSAHAQQVYKCGNTYSQTPCAPDAKAVDIRASDGCESAQNRYRSDCFDKRWAESDKESAKLSKEIALGKLRVQKLIDENGPITPPSDATLARNYEACQAAIRTKLKDPDSAKFDAFTRSAKAAPALDYPTWHAAIVYSGLVNAKNSYGGYTGSKFAWCAFDLAEQRILFTRGPD
;
A
#
# COMPACT_ATOMS: atom_id res chain seq x y z
N MET A 1 72.35 -29.66 -10.31
CA MET A 1 71.87 -31.03 -10.03
C MET A 1 70.97 -30.99 -8.81
N ARG A 2 69.88 -31.77 -8.85
CA ARG A 2 68.72 -31.86 -7.93
C ARG A 2 67.60 -30.86 -8.27
N GLU A 3 66.38 -31.17 -8.68
CA GLU A 3 65.44 -32.32 -8.68
C GLU A 3 64.14 -31.96 -7.91
N TYR A 4 63.00 -32.00 -8.64
CA TYR A 4 61.58 -32.20 -8.25
C TYR A 4 60.93 -31.18 -7.25
N ALA A 5 59.64 -30.85 -7.27
CA ALA A 5 58.47 -31.57 -7.77
C ALA A 5 57.33 -30.59 -8.16
N VAL A 6 56.65 -30.92 -9.26
CA VAL A 6 55.41 -30.28 -9.72
C VAL A 6 54.24 -30.99 -9.04
N LEU A 7 53.43 -30.26 -8.27
CA LEU A 7 52.24 -30.78 -7.61
C LEU A 7 51.03 -30.56 -8.55
N ILE A 8 50.51 -31.64 -9.15
CA ILE A 8 49.28 -31.62 -9.96
C ILE A 8 48.10 -31.91 -9.04
N THR A 9 47.25 -30.91 -8.81
CA THR A 9 45.98 -31.08 -8.07
C THR A 9 44.87 -31.42 -9.08
N VAL A 10 44.41 -32.66 -9.07
CA VAL A 10 43.27 -33.12 -9.88
C VAL A 10 41.98 -32.66 -9.20
N LEU A 11 41.27 -31.72 -9.84
CA LEU A 11 39.96 -31.21 -9.42
C LEU A 11 38.88 -32.19 -9.89
N THR A 12 38.31 -32.99 -8.98
CA THR A 12 37.18 -33.90 -9.25
C THR A 12 35.86 -33.15 -9.11
N SER A 13 35.29 -32.75 -10.25
CA SER A 13 33.92 -32.21 -10.33
C SER A 13 32.88 -33.32 -10.18
N ALA A 14 32.29 -33.43 -8.99
CA ALA A 14 31.12 -34.28 -8.76
C ALA A 14 29.90 -33.71 -9.51
N LEU A 15 29.37 -34.48 -10.45
CA LEU A 15 28.13 -34.21 -11.18
C LEU A 15 26.93 -34.41 -10.24
N PHE A 16 26.37 -33.32 -9.70
CA PHE A 16 25.09 -33.36 -9.01
C PHE A 16 23.96 -33.40 -10.04
N SER A 17 23.37 -34.59 -10.23
CA SER A 17 22.12 -34.73 -10.98
C SER A 17 20.98 -34.22 -10.09
N ALA A 18 20.38 -33.09 -10.48
CA ALA A 18 19.20 -32.54 -9.83
C ALA A 18 17.97 -33.42 -10.13
N HIS A 19 17.79 -34.49 -9.36
CA HIS A 19 16.53 -35.24 -9.36
C HIS A 19 15.48 -34.44 -8.58
N ALA A 20 14.34 -34.15 -9.20
CA ALA A 20 13.20 -33.54 -8.52
C ALA A 20 12.80 -34.41 -7.31
N GLN A 21 12.89 -33.84 -6.11
CA GLN A 21 12.64 -34.57 -4.86
C GLN A 21 11.13 -34.80 -4.68
N GLN A 22 10.74 -36.07 -4.54
CA GLN A 22 9.36 -36.45 -4.26
C GLN A 22 8.96 -35.98 -2.85
N VAL A 23 7.74 -35.45 -2.71
CA VAL A 23 7.19 -35.01 -1.43
C VAL A 23 5.99 -35.88 -1.09
N TYR A 24 5.87 -36.30 0.16
CA TYR A 24 4.82 -37.18 0.68
C TYR A 24 3.90 -36.39 1.62
N LYS A 25 2.59 -36.69 1.60
CA LYS A 25 1.63 -36.09 2.54
C LYS A 25 1.52 -36.97 3.78
N CYS A 26 1.80 -36.38 4.94
CA CYS A 26 1.87 -37.05 6.23
C CYS A 26 0.88 -36.39 7.19
N GLY A 27 -0.40 -36.78 7.09
CA GLY A 27 -1.49 -36.09 7.79
C GLY A 27 -1.70 -34.66 7.25
N ASN A 28 -1.46 -33.65 8.10
CA ASN A 28 -1.56 -32.22 7.77
C ASN A 28 -0.22 -31.57 7.39
N THR A 29 0.87 -32.34 7.36
CA THR A 29 2.21 -31.84 7.00
C THR A 29 2.76 -32.57 5.78
N TYR A 30 3.83 -32.01 5.20
CA TYR A 30 4.53 -32.58 4.04
C TYR A 30 5.95 -32.99 4.44
N SER A 31 6.42 -34.13 3.91
CA SER A 31 7.74 -34.69 4.22
C SER A 31 8.47 -35.10 2.93
N GLN A 32 9.82 -35.03 2.93
CA GLN A 32 10.64 -35.54 1.82
C GLN A 32 10.91 -37.05 1.94
N THR A 33 10.70 -37.62 3.13
CA THR A 33 10.79 -39.06 3.37
C THR A 33 9.40 -39.65 3.59
N PRO A 34 9.13 -40.90 3.13
CA PRO A 34 7.86 -41.56 3.38
C PRO A 34 7.61 -41.69 4.88
N CYS A 35 6.48 -41.19 5.36
CA CYS A 35 6.09 -41.29 6.78
C CYS A 35 5.45 -42.63 7.14
N ALA A 36 5.01 -43.40 6.15
CA ALA A 36 4.43 -44.72 6.31
C ALA A 36 4.69 -45.58 5.06
N PRO A 37 4.63 -46.92 5.15
CA PRO A 37 4.84 -47.82 4.02
C PRO A 37 3.85 -47.60 2.86
N ASP A 38 2.67 -47.06 3.14
CA ASP A 38 1.59 -46.76 2.20
C ASP A 38 1.51 -45.26 1.84
N ALA A 39 2.48 -44.44 2.28
CA ALA A 39 2.48 -43.01 2.02
C ALA A 39 2.55 -42.73 0.51
N LYS A 40 1.53 -42.03 0.00
CA LYS A 40 1.46 -41.65 -1.41
C LYS A 40 2.32 -40.41 -1.66
N ALA A 41 3.20 -40.51 -2.65
CA ALA A 41 3.87 -39.34 -3.21
C ALA A 41 2.82 -38.38 -3.75
N VAL A 42 2.96 -37.10 -3.41
CA VAL A 42 2.13 -36.02 -3.95
C VAL A 42 2.85 -35.49 -5.17
N ASP A 43 2.18 -35.56 -6.32
CA ASP A 43 2.58 -34.82 -7.51
C ASP A 43 2.24 -33.35 -7.25
N ILE A 44 3.22 -32.57 -6.78
CA ILE A 44 3.08 -31.11 -6.66
C ILE A 44 3.16 -30.55 -8.08
N ARG A 45 2.05 -30.60 -8.80
CA ARG A 45 1.89 -29.83 -10.02
C ARG A 45 1.93 -28.35 -9.65
N ALA A 46 2.77 -27.58 -10.35
CA ALA A 46 2.66 -26.13 -10.29
C ALA A 46 1.22 -25.77 -10.69
N SER A 47 0.54 -24.96 -9.86
CA SER A 47 -0.84 -24.53 -10.08
C SER A 47 -1.11 -24.20 -11.54
N ASP A 48 -2.28 -24.61 -12.03
CA ASP A 48 -2.73 -24.70 -13.44
C ASP A 48 -2.67 -23.42 -14.31
N GLY A 49 -1.93 -22.39 -13.91
CA GLY A 49 -1.73 -21.17 -14.70
C GLY A 49 -0.59 -21.23 -15.72
N CYS A 50 0.41 -22.10 -15.54
CA CYS A 50 1.53 -22.26 -16.47
C CYS A 50 2.10 -23.68 -16.36
N GLU A 51 1.50 -24.60 -17.09
CA GLU A 51 1.91 -26.01 -17.12
C GLU A 51 3.33 -26.15 -17.70
N SER A 52 4.09 -27.02 -17.06
CA SER A 52 5.52 -27.24 -17.19
C SER A 52 5.92 -27.82 -18.55
N ALA A 53 6.43 -26.98 -19.44
CA ALA A 53 7.31 -27.41 -20.52
C ALA A 53 8.37 -26.34 -20.84
N GLN A 54 9.63 -26.65 -20.52
CA GLN A 54 10.85 -25.89 -20.87
C GLN A 54 11.01 -24.48 -20.27
N ASN A 55 12.22 -24.19 -19.76
CA ASN A 55 12.58 -22.90 -19.13
C ASN A 55 12.29 -21.64 -19.97
N ARG A 56 12.11 -21.78 -21.30
CA ARG A 56 11.71 -20.66 -22.19
C ARG A 56 10.24 -20.27 -22.05
N TYR A 57 9.33 -21.18 -21.67
CA TYR A 57 7.90 -20.88 -21.60
C TYR A 57 7.50 -20.18 -20.29
N ARG A 58 8.36 -20.26 -19.27
CA ARG A 58 8.16 -19.62 -17.97
C ARG A 58 8.41 -18.10 -18.01
N SER A 59 9.29 -17.60 -18.88
CA SER A 59 9.41 -16.16 -19.15
C SER A 59 8.16 -15.64 -19.85
N ASP A 60 7.68 -16.33 -20.90
CA ASP A 60 6.53 -15.87 -21.68
C ASP A 60 5.25 -15.74 -20.84
N CYS A 61 5.06 -16.67 -19.91
CA CYS A 61 3.96 -16.64 -18.94
C CYS A 61 4.05 -15.43 -17.99
N PHE A 62 5.25 -15.16 -17.46
CA PHE A 62 5.50 -14.03 -16.59
C PHE A 62 5.30 -12.72 -17.35
N ASP A 63 5.86 -12.62 -18.56
CA ASP A 63 5.75 -11.45 -19.42
C ASP A 63 4.30 -11.15 -19.79
N LYS A 64 3.48 -12.17 -20.10
CA LYS A 64 2.04 -11.99 -20.34
C LYS A 64 1.31 -11.46 -19.10
N ARG A 65 1.54 -12.05 -17.92
CA ARG A 65 0.92 -11.60 -16.66
C ARG A 65 1.33 -10.18 -16.31
N TRP A 66 2.60 -9.82 -16.50
CA TRP A 66 3.06 -8.44 -16.31
C TRP A 66 2.45 -7.49 -17.32
N ALA A 67 2.38 -7.87 -18.60
CA ALA A 67 1.72 -7.05 -19.61
C ALA A 67 0.23 -6.82 -19.33
N GLU A 68 -0.47 -7.81 -18.78
CA GLU A 68 -1.86 -7.66 -18.31
C GLU A 68 -1.94 -6.73 -17.09
N SER A 69 -1.08 -6.93 -16.08
CA SER A 69 -0.96 -6.05 -14.92
C SER A 69 -0.65 -4.60 -15.30
N ASP A 70 0.20 -4.39 -16.30
CA ASP A 70 0.55 -3.07 -16.82
C ASP A 70 -0.65 -2.42 -17.54
N LYS A 71 -1.40 -3.20 -18.33
CA LYS A 71 -2.65 -2.73 -18.96
C LYS A 71 -3.70 -2.34 -17.93
N GLU A 72 -3.89 -3.14 -16.89
CA GLU A 72 -4.82 -2.85 -15.80
C GLU A 72 -4.38 -1.61 -15.01
N SER A 73 -3.09 -1.50 -14.68
CA SER A 73 -2.52 -0.33 -14.00
C SER A 73 -2.66 0.95 -14.83
N ALA A 74 -2.46 0.85 -16.15
CA ALA A 74 -2.66 1.97 -17.07
C ALA A 74 -4.14 2.38 -17.17
N LYS A 75 -5.06 1.41 -17.18
CA LYS A 75 -6.51 1.68 -17.15
C LYS A 75 -6.91 2.39 -15.85
N LEU A 76 -6.51 1.86 -14.70
CA LEU A 76 -6.78 2.47 -13.40
C LEU A 76 -6.20 3.89 -13.30
N SER A 77 -4.97 4.10 -13.77
CA SER A 77 -4.34 5.43 -13.79
C SER A 77 -5.14 6.43 -14.62
N LYS A 78 -5.67 6.01 -15.77
CA LYS A 78 -6.56 6.86 -16.60
C LYS A 78 -7.86 7.20 -15.88
N GLU A 79 -8.47 6.23 -15.19
CA GLU A 79 -9.70 6.43 -14.44
C GLU A 79 -9.50 7.41 -13.26
N ILE A 80 -8.40 7.26 -12.51
CA ILE A 80 -8.02 8.18 -11.42
C ILE A 80 -7.80 9.60 -11.98
N ALA A 81 -7.07 9.73 -13.09
CA ALA A 81 -6.82 11.02 -13.72
C ALA A 81 -8.11 11.69 -14.20
N LEU A 82 -9.01 10.92 -14.83
CA LEU A 82 -10.30 11.42 -15.27
C LEU A 82 -11.20 11.84 -14.09
N GLY A 83 -11.19 11.07 -12.99
CA GLY A 83 -11.88 11.43 -11.75
C GLY A 83 -11.38 12.76 -11.19
N LYS A 84 -10.06 12.96 -11.13
CA LYS A 84 -9.44 14.22 -10.70
C LYS A 84 -9.84 15.39 -11.60
N LEU A 85 -9.83 15.21 -12.92
CA LEU A 85 -10.20 16.24 -13.89
C LEU A 85 -11.68 16.65 -13.77
N ARG A 86 -12.59 15.68 -13.60
CA ARG A 86 -14.03 15.97 -13.38
C ARG A 86 -14.23 16.83 -12.13
N VAL A 87 -13.53 16.50 -11.06
CA VAL A 87 -13.58 17.26 -9.81
C VAL A 87 -12.95 18.64 -9.95
N GLN A 88 -11.84 18.77 -10.69
CA GLN A 88 -11.26 20.08 -10.96
C GLN A 88 -12.25 20.98 -11.70
N LYS A 89 -12.95 20.44 -12.71
CA LYS A 89 -13.99 21.20 -13.42
C LYS A 89 -15.10 21.68 -12.48
N LEU A 90 -15.55 20.85 -11.54
CA LEU A 90 -16.53 21.25 -10.54
C LEU A 90 -16.03 22.39 -9.64
N ILE A 91 -14.74 22.40 -9.30
CA ILE A 91 -14.11 23.48 -8.54
C ILE A 91 -14.04 24.75 -9.37
N ASP A 92 -13.70 24.66 -10.65
CA ASP A 92 -13.60 25.83 -11.52
C ASP A 92 -14.99 26.47 -11.73
N GLU A 93 -16.06 25.65 -11.74
CA GLU A 93 -17.46 26.11 -11.89
C GLU A 93 -18.09 26.61 -10.58
N ASN A 94 -17.79 25.98 -9.43
CA ASN A 94 -18.50 26.19 -8.16
C ASN A 94 -17.57 26.59 -6.99
N GLY A 95 -16.32 26.92 -7.27
CA GLY A 95 -15.31 27.20 -6.25
C GLY A 95 -15.72 28.35 -5.32
N PRO A 96 -15.30 28.33 -4.05
CA PRO A 96 -15.69 29.36 -3.10
C PRO A 96 -15.17 30.72 -3.56
N ILE A 97 -16.10 31.66 -3.71
CA ILE A 97 -15.84 32.98 -4.29
C ILE A 97 -15.17 33.91 -3.25
N THR A 98 -15.39 33.67 -1.97
CA THR A 98 -14.86 34.48 -0.87
C THR A 98 -14.38 33.60 0.28
N PRO A 99 -13.28 33.99 0.97
CA PRO A 99 -12.88 33.33 2.21
C PRO A 99 -14.02 33.42 3.25
N PRO A 100 -14.22 32.38 4.07
CA PRO A 100 -15.23 32.39 5.11
C PRO A 100 -14.91 33.40 6.21
N SER A 101 -15.92 33.78 6.99
CA SER A 101 -15.73 34.63 8.17
C SER A 101 -14.85 33.96 9.24
N ASP A 102 -14.21 34.75 10.08
CA ASP A 102 -13.38 34.23 11.20
C ASP A 102 -14.17 33.30 12.13
N ALA A 103 -15.45 33.60 12.36
CA ALA A 103 -16.34 32.75 13.13
C ALA A 103 -16.56 31.38 12.47
N THR A 104 -16.67 31.35 11.14
CA THR A 104 -16.77 30.09 10.37
C THR A 104 -15.45 29.34 10.39
N LEU A 105 -14.32 30.04 10.25
CA LEU A 105 -13.00 29.44 10.37
C LEU A 105 -12.81 28.75 11.73
N ALA A 106 -13.08 29.46 12.82
CA ALA A 106 -12.98 28.92 14.18
C ALA A 106 -13.86 27.68 14.37
N ARG A 107 -15.13 27.74 13.94
CA ARG A 107 -16.05 26.59 13.98
C ARG A 107 -15.52 25.39 13.19
N ASN A 108 -14.98 25.63 12.00
CA ASN A 108 -14.49 24.56 11.14
C ASN A 108 -13.17 23.96 11.66
N TYR A 109 -12.30 24.77 12.28
CA TYR A 109 -11.13 24.28 13.01
C TYR A 109 -11.53 23.34 14.15
N GLU A 110 -12.46 23.77 15.01
CA GLU A 110 -13.02 22.97 16.11
C GLU A 110 -13.63 21.65 15.59
N ALA A 111 -14.48 21.73 14.56
CA ALA A 111 -15.11 20.54 13.96
C ALA A 111 -14.08 19.57 13.38
N CYS A 112 -13.05 20.09 12.72
CA CYS A 112 -11.98 19.26 12.17
C CYS A 112 -11.15 18.59 13.27
N GLN A 113 -10.76 19.33 14.31
CA GLN A 113 -10.03 18.76 15.45
C GLN A 113 -10.86 17.69 16.17
N ALA A 114 -12.15 17.93 16.39
CA ALA A 114 -13.07 16.95 16.97
C ALA A 114 -13.14 15.68 16.11
N ALA A 115 -13.27 15.81 14.79
CA ALA A 115 -13.29 14.67 13.89
C ALA A 115 -11.95 13.90 13.89
N ILE A 116 -10.80 14.59 13.99
CA ILE A 116 -9.49 13.94 14.11
C ILE A 116 -9.36 13.20 15.45
N ARG A 117 -9.84 13.78 16.57
CA ARG A 117 -9.80 13.13 17.90
C ARG A 117 -10.44 11.75 17.88
N THR A 118 -11.53 11.56 17.15
CA THR A 118 -12.21 10.24 17.02
C THR A 118 -11.35 9.14 16.38
N LYS A 119 -10.27 9.50 15.70
CA LYS A 119 -9.35 8.57 15.03
C LYS A 119 -8.10 8.27 15.85
N LEU A 120 -7.90 8.94 16.98
CA LEU A 120 -6.72 8.77 17.83
C LEU A 120 -6.91 7.62 18.82
N LYS A 121 -5.79 7.03 19.28
CA LYS A 121 -5.81 5.99 20.31
C LYS A 121 -6.15 6.54 21.70
N ASP A 122 -5.71 7.76 21.99
CA ASP A 122 -6.04 8.52 23.20
C ASP A 122 -6.51 9.92 22.77
N PRO A 123 -7.83 10.09 22.53
CA PRO A 123 -8.42 11.34 22.05
C PRO A 123 -8.21 12.54 22.99
N ASP A 124 -8.20 12.31 24.30
CA ASP A 124 -8.13 13.35 25.33
C ASP A 124 -6.71 13.91 25.49
N SER A 125 -5.70 13.10 25.14
CA SER A 125 -4.30 13.54 25.11
C SER A 125 -3.92 14.39 23.90
N ALA A 126 -4.84 14.57 22.94
CA ALA A 126 -4.54 15.20 21.66
C ALA A 126 -4.12 16.67 21.82
N LYS A 127 -2.93 16.99 21.33
CA LYS A 127 -2.38 18.34 21.23
C LYS A 127 -2.35 18.73 19.76
N PHE A 128 -3.07 19.78 19.42
CA PHE A 128 -3.13 20.32 18.07
C PHE A 128 -2.27 21.59 17.99
N ASP A 129 -1.42 21.67 16.96
CA ASP A 129 -0.78 22.93 16.60
C ASP A 129 -1.77 23.83 15.85
N ALA A 130 -1.33 25.01 15.39
CA ALA A 130 -2.16 25.90 14.61
C ALA A 130 -2.64 25.21 13.32
N PHE A 131 -3.96 25.07 13.16
CA PHE A 131 -4.56 24.59 11.92
C PHE A 131 -4.61 25.72 10.90
N THR A 132 -4.47 25.35 9.64
CA THR A 132 -4.53 26.25 8.49
C THR A 132 -5.58 25.76 7.52
N ARG A 133 -6.34 26.70 6.95
CA ARG A 133 -7.26 26.45 5.83
C ARG A 133 -6.52 26.64 4.51
N SER A 134 -6.78 25.79 3.52
CA SER A 134 -6.29 25.98 2.16
C SER A 134 -6.86 27.27 1.56
N ALA A 135 -6.04 28.04 0.86
CA ALA A 135 -6.50 29.31 0.25
C ALA A 135 -7.58 29.07 -0.83
N LYS A 136 -7.46 27.97 -1.56
CA LYS A 136 -8.36 27.57 -2.66
C LYS A 136 -8.88 26.16 -2.44
N ALA A 137 -9.99 25.85 -3.10
CA ALA A 137 -10.46 24.48 -3.23
C ALA A 137 -9.51 23.67 -4.13
N ALA A 138 -9.40 22.38 -3.86
CA ALA A 138 -8.59 21.47 -4.65
C ALA A 138 -9.26 20.08 -4.71
N PRO A 139 -8.95 19.26 -5.73
CA PRO A 139 -9.33 17.86 -5.73
C PRO A 139 -8.66 17.14 -4.56
N ALA A 140 -9.46 16.58 -3.66
CA ALA A 140 -9.01 15.81 -2.51
C ALA A 140 -9.42 14.34 -2.69
N LEU A 141 -8.49 13.40 -2.45
CA LEU A 141 -8.72 11.97 -2.67
C LEU A 141 -9.04 11.26 -1.34
N ASP A 142 -10.24 10.70 -1.27
CA ASP A 142 -10.63 9.67 -0.29
C ASP A 142 -10.77 8.36 -1.06
N TYR A 143 -9.65 7.61 -1.16
CA TYR A 143 -9.51 6.55 -2.15
C TYR A 143 -10.71 5.58 -2.14
N PRO A 144 -11.31 5.29 -3.30
CA PRO A 144 -10.91 5.69 -4.66
C PRO A 144 -11.58 6.98 -5.19
N THR A 145 -12.30 7.73 -4.35
CA THR A 145 -13.18 8.83 -4.75
C THR A 145 -12.49 10.19 -4.64
N TRP A 146 -12.58 10.99 -5.71
CA TRP A 146 -12.16 12.40 -5.68
C TRP A 146 -13.31 13.30 -5.24
N HIS A 147 -12.99 14.30 -4.44
CA HIS A 147 -13.92 15.31 -3.93
C HIS A 147 -13.42 16.72 -4.24
N ALA A 148 -14.33 17.61 -4.60
CA ALA A 148 -14.06 19.05 -4.64
C ALA A 148 -14.10 19.58 -3.21
N ALA A 149 -12.96 19.98 -2.66
CA ALA A 149 -12.86 20.23 -1.23
C ALA A 149 -12.02 21.45 -0.85
N ILE A 150 -12.35 22.03 0.30
CA ILE A 150 -11.48 22.94 1.05
C ILE A 150 -10.82 22.15 2.16
N VAL A 151 -9.50 22.29 2.31
CA VAL A 151 -8.72 21.48 3.24
C VAL A 151 -8.37 22.30 4.47
N TYR A 152 -8.61 21.72 5.63
CA TYR A 152 -8.15 22.22 6.92
C TYR A 152 -7.09 21.25 7.44
N SER A 153 -5.88 21.73 7.67
CA SER A 153 -4.75 20.88 8.02
C SER A 153 -3.88 21.45 9.13
N GLY A 154 -3.29 20.57 9.92
CA GLY A 154 -2.35 20.93 10.96
C GLY A 154 -1.58 19.72 11.45
N LEU A 155 -0.76 19.95 12.48
CA LEU A 155 -0.06 18.90 13.17
C LEU A 155 -0.82 18.52 14.44
N VAL A 156 -0.80 17.22 14.77
CA VAL A 156 -1.39 16.66 15.97
C VAL A 156 -0.43 15.68 16.62
N ASN A 157 -0.31 15.76 17.94
CA ASN A 157 0.47 14.82 18.75
C ASN A 157 -0.43 14.25 19.85
N ALA A 158 -0.49 12.93 19.96
CA ALA A 158 -1.32 12.24 20.92
C ALA A 158 -0.59 11.03 21.48
N LYS A 159 -1.04 10.52 22.63
CA LYS A 159 -0.48 9.31 23.20
C LYS A 159 -0.90 8.08 22.40
N ASN A 160 0.02 7.11 22.30
CA ASN A 160 -0.28 5.79 21.78
C ASN A 160 -0.88 4.89 22.88
N SER A 161 -1.11 3.61 22.57
CA SER A 161 -1.64 2.61 23.51
C SER A 161 -0.75 2.33 24.72
N TYR A 162 0.50 2.80 24.73
CA TYR A 162 1.45 2.68 25.84
C TYR A 162 1.54 3.97 26.69
N GLY A 163 0.70 4.97 26.40
CA GLY A 163 0.63 6.23 27.16
C GLY A 163 1.72 7.25 26.81
N GLY A 164 2.57 6.97 25.83
CA GLY A 164 3.65 7.86 25.37
C GLY A 164 3.28 8.66 24.12
N TYR A 165 3.76 9.91 24.04
CA TYR A 165 3.67 10.72 22.82
C TYR A 165 4.71 10.26 21.80
N THR A 166 4.31 10.14 20.53
CA THR A 166 5.20 9.66 19.45
C THR A 166 5.68 10.77 18.51
N GLY A 167 5.41 12.02 18.85
CA GLY A 167 5.73 13.18 18.02
C GLY A 167 4.54 13.68 17.19
N SER A 168 4.65 14.92 16.71
CA SER A 168 3.63 15.57 15.91
C SER A 168 3.54 14.97 14.52
N LYS A 169 2.32 14.64 14.09
CA LYS A 169 2.01 14.03 12.80
C LYS A 169 0.98 14.88 12.05
N PHE A 170 1.03 14.85 10.72
CA PHE A 170 0.11 15.61 9.89
C PHE A 170 -1.30 15.02 9.91
N ALA A 171 -2.31 15.86 10.07
CA ALA A 171 -3.71 15.48 9.99
C ALA A 171 -4.51 16.58 9.28
N TRP A 172 -5.60 16.18 8.63
CA TRP A 172 -6.43 17.13 7.89
C TRP A 172 -7.87 16.65 7.70
N CYS A 173 -8.75 17.60 7.39
CA CYS A 173 -10.14 17.38 7.03
C CYS A 173 -10.43 18.03 5.69
N ALA A 174 -11.16 17.33 4.83
CA ALA A 174 -11.73 17.89 3.61
C ALA A 174 -13.17 18.30 3.89
N PHE A 175 -13.47 19.59 3.73
CA PHE A 175 -14.82 20.12 3.74
C PHE A 175 -15.35 20.25 2.31
N ASP A 176 -16.68 20.27 2.15
CA ASP A 176 -17.30 20.68 0.89
C ASP A 176 -16.96 22.12 0.51
N LEU A 177 -17.29 22.50 -0.73
CA LEU A 177 -16.98 23.85 -1.25
C LEU A 177 -17.68 24.98 -0.49
N ALA A 178 -18.78 24.67 0.20
CA ALA A 178 -19.50 25.60 1.06
C ALA A 178 -18.95 25.66 2.50
N GLU A 179 -18.01 24.77 2.84
CA GLU A 179 -17.38 24.65 4.16
C GLU A 179 -18.38 24.45 5.30
N GLN A 180 -19.44 23.69 5.01
CA GLN A 180 -20.52 23.36 5.94
C GLN A 180 -20.41 21.93 6.46
N ARG A 181 -19.85 21.02 5.66
CA ARG A 181 -19.78 19.60 6.01
C ARG A 181 -18.39 19.03 5.74
N ILE A 182 -17.88 18.26 6.71
CA ILE A 182 -16.71 17.41 6.52
C ILE A 182 -17.10 16.26 5.59
N LEU A 183 -16.41 16.16 4.46
CA LEU A 183 -16.54 15.05 3.52
C LEU A 183 -15.80 13.83 4.06
N PHE A 184 -14.56 14.03 4.49
CA PHE A 184 -13.73 13.00 5.11
C PHE A 184 -12.59 13.62 5.92
N THR A 185 -11.98 12.80 6.76
CA THR A 185 -10.80 13.20 7.55
C THR A 185 -9.68 12.19 7.39
N ARG A 186 -8.45 12.67 7.46
CA ARG A 186 -7.27 11.82 7.53
C ARG A 186 -6.53 12.12 8.82
N GLY A 187 -6.52 11.12 9.70
CA GLY A 187 -5.80 11.20 10.96
C GLY A 187 -4.30 11.04 10.76
N PRO A 188 -3.53 11.24 11.83
CA PRO A 188 -2.12 10.89 11.83
C PRO A 188 -1.96 9.36 11.74
N ASP A 189 -1.38 8.87 10.64
CA ASP A 189 -0.97 7.46 10.49
C ASP A 189 0.13 7.13 11.50
#